data_AF-A0A9W3C9Q9-F1
#
_entry.id   AF-A0A9W3C9Q9-F1
#
_cell.length_a   1.000
_cell.length_b   1.000
_cell.length_c   1.000
_cell.angle_alpha   90.00
_cell.angle_beta   90.00
_cell.angle_gamma   90.00
#
_symmetry.space_group_name_H-M   'P 1'
#
loop_
_entity.id
_entity.type
_entity.pdbx_description
1 polymer ?
#
loop_
_entity_poly.entity_id
_entity_poly.type
_entity_poly.pdbx_seq_one_letter_code
_entity_poly.pdbx_strand_id
1 'polypeptide(L)'
;MAMSHFQPLLFFVVILFFPPFHALNFEFCNPNQSSNYIEVTDLKTHSDQPHAVTVSGLAKYTMVGSIEVGVQVGKVVYYHANLCSCLHLSDGNHFVIPVTGLPYEFAEVESKYVYLIKFWESSDEIMCIKFKMPTSATTLNGTTSVQNLELAEEAEHKEPAIV
;
A
#
# COMPACT_ATOMS: atom_id res chain seq x y z
N MET A 1 28.30 41.95 28.66
CA MET A 1 28.51 40.53 28.30
C MET A 1 27.28 40.11 27.51
N ALA A 2 27.43 39.85 26.22
CA ALA A 2 26.31 39.48 25.35
C ALA A 2 26.00 37.99 25.54
N MET A 3 24.89 37.68 26.22
CA MET A 3 24.36 36.32 26.26
C MET A 3 23.51 36.12 25.00
N SER A 4 24.02 35.27 24.12
CA SER A 4 23.41 34.85 22.86
C SER A 4 22.07 34.16 23.11
N HIS A 5 20.98 34.75 22.62
CA HIS A 5 19.68 34.10 22.51
C HIS A 5 19.77 32.94 21.51
N PHE A 6 19.76 31.70 22.01
CA PHE A 6 19.67 30.50 21.17
C PHE A 6 18.27 30.46 20.54
N GLN A 7 18.16 30.82 19.26
CA GLN A 7 16.90 30.86 18.51
C GLN A 7 16.29 29.44 18.40
N PRO A 8 15.12 29.16 19.01
CA PRO A 8 14.41 27.88 18.89
C PRO A 8 13.77 27.67 17.51
N LEU A 9 13.81 28.71 16.65
CA LEU A 9 13.12 28.76 15.35
C LEU A 9 13.71 27.81 14.29
N LEU A 10 14.98 27.41 14.43
CA LEU A 10 15.63 26.52 13.46
C LEU A 10 15.14 25.07 13.55
N PHE A 11 14.62 24.63 14.69
CA PHE A 11 14.14 23.26 14.88
C PHE A 11 12.80 23.00 14.17
N PHE A 12 11.93 24.00 14.08
CA PHE A 12 10.61 23.86 13.43
C PHE A 12 10.69 23.76 11.91
N VAL A 13 11.72 24.34 11.29
CA VAL A 13 11.88 24.34 9.84
C VAL A 13 12.25 22.95 9.31
N VAL A 14 12.99 22.14 10.09
CA VAL A 14 13.42 20.80 9.67
C VAL A 14 12.25 19.80 9.62
N ILE A 15 11.23 19.95 10.47
CA ILE A 15 10.08 19.03 10.53
C ILE A 15 9.19 19.17 9.27
N LEU A 16 9.20 20.32 8.59
CA LEU A 16 8.39 20.59 7.40
C LEU A 16 8.96 19.99 6.10
N PHE A 17 10.18 19.45 6.11
CA PHE A 17 10.83 18.87 4.92
C PHE A 17 10.81 17.35 4.86
N PHE A 18 10.20 16.66 5.84
CA PHE A 18 9.99 15.23 5.69
C PHE A 18 8.86 14.98 4.69
N PRO A 19 9.09 14.19 3.62
CA PRO A 19 8.03 13.82 2.69
C PRO A 19 6.89 13.15 3.48
N PRO A 20 5.61 13.48 3.20
CA PRO A 20 4.51 12.95 3.96
C PRO A 20 4.31 11.46 3.67
N PHE A 21 4.90 10.64 4.54
CA PHE A 21 4.63 9.20 4.59
C PHE A 21 3.24 8.96 5.18
N HIS A 22 2.45 8.13 4.51
CA HIS A 22 1.16 7.68 5.06
C HIS A 22 1.29 6.22 5.46
N ALA A 23 1.05 5.94 6.74
CA ALA A 23 1.00 4.57 7.24
C ALA A 23 -0.19 3.83 6.64
N LEU A 24 0.05 2.59 6.21
CA LEU A 24 -0.93 1.70 5.62
C LEU A 24 -1.26 0.58 6.61
N ASN A 25 -2.54 0.24 6.68
CA ASN A 25 -2.96 -0.97 7.36
C ASN A 25 -2.59 -2.18 6.51
N PHE A 26 -2.02 -3.18 7.14
CA PHE A 26 -1.67 -4.45 6.51
C PHE A 26 -2.09 -5.62 7.40
N GLU A 27 -2.23 -6.78 6.78
CA GLU A 27 -2.51 -8.05 7.44
C GLU A 27 -1.53 -9.11 6.92
N PHE A 28 -1.19 -10.09 7.75
CA PHE A 28 -0.43 -11.25 7.27
C PHE A 28 -1.35 -12.20 6.49
N CYS A 29 -0.88 -12.69 5.34
CA CYS A 29 -1.60 -13.71 4.57
C CYS A 29 -1.61 -15.05 5.32
N ASN A 30 -0.46 -15.37 5.94
CA ASN A 30 -0.21 -16.60 6.69
C ASN A 30 0.37 -16.24 8.08
N PRO A 31 -0.47 -15.89 9.06
CA PRO A 31 -0.03 -15.33 10.35
C PRO A 31 0.84 -16.29 11.16
N ASN A 32 0.58 -17.60 11.06
CA ASN A 32 1.31 -18.63 11.80
C ASN A 32 2.75 -18.85 11.29
N GLN A 33 3.01 -18.55 10.02
CA GLN A 33 4.34 -18.72 9.40
C GLN A 33 5.12 -17.40 9.40
N SER A 34 4.43 -16.30 9.08
CA SER A 34 5.05 -14.97 8.91
C SER A 34 5.68 -14.44 10.20
N SER A 35 5.06 -14.68 11.36
CA SER A 35 5.50 -14.11 12.65
C SER A 35 6.77 -14.75 13.23
N ASN A 36 7.19 -15.90 12.70
CA ASN A 36 8.34 -16.64 13.23
C ASN A 36 9.68 -16.09 12.71
N TYR A 37 9.71 -15.57 11.49
CA TYR A 37 10.96 -15.16 10.83
C TYR A 37 11.12 -13.64 10.78
N ILE A 38 10.02 -12.93 10.57
CA ILE A 38 10.02 -11.48 10.37
C ILE A 38 8.87 -10.88 11.18
N GLU A 39 9.17 -9.78 11.88
CA GLU A 39 8.15 -8.93 12.47
C GLU A 39 8.04 -7.65 11.65
N VAL A 40 6.96 -7.50 10.89
CA VAL A 40 6.67 -6.23 10.20
C VAL A 40 6.07 -5.27 11.21
N THR A 41 6.73 -4.14 11.41
CA THR A 41 6.30 -3.11 12.34
C THR A 41 5.58 -1.96 11.65
N ASP A 42 5.87 -1.73 10.36
CA ASP A 42 5.35 -0.58 9.65
C ASP A 42 5.31 -0.81 8.13
N LEU A 43 4.29 -0.24 7.51
CA LEU A 43 4.13 -0.18 6.06
C LEU A 43 3.70 1.23 5.69
N LYS A 44 4.48 1.90 4.86
CA LYS A 44 4.23 3.30 4.49
C LYS A 44 4.20 3.49 2.99
N THR A 45 3.30 4.35 2.50
CA THR A 45 3.36 4.87 1.13
C THR A 45 4.05 6.23 1.09
N HIS A 46 4.54 6.59 -0.09
CA HIS A 46 5.26 7.82 -0.38
C HIS A 46 4.36 8.74 -1.22
N SER A 47 4.11 9.95 -0.75
CA SER A 47 3.28 10.91 -1.50
C SER A 47 3.90 11.31 -2.84
N ASP A 48 5.23 11.34 -2.92
CA ASP A 48 6.02 11.68 -4.11
C ASP A 48 6.22 10.48 -5.03
N GLN A 49 5.95 9.27 -4.56
CA GLN A 49 6.08 8.02 -5.32
C GLN A 49 4.87 7.10 -5.07
N PRO A 50 3.72 7.34 -5.75
CA PRO A 50 2.49 6.58 -5.52
C PRO A 50 2.59 5.08 -5.86
N HIS A 51 3.64 4.69 -6.59
CA HIS A 51 3.96 3.31 -6.97
C HIS A 51 4.93 2.61 -6.01
N ALA A 52 5.18 3.21 -4.84
CA ALA A 52 6.16 2.73 -3.90
C ALA A 52 5.57 2.62 -2.49
N VAL A 53 6.00 1.58 -1.78
CA VAL A 53 5.80 1.46 -0.34
C VAL A 53 7.12 1.10 0.32
N THR A 54 7.24 1.40 1.60
CA THR A 54 8.36 0.96 2.42
C THR A 54 7.85 0.02 3.49
N VAL A 55 8.41 -1.19 3.51
CA VAL A 55 8.18 -2.18 4.56
C VAL A 55 9.30 -2.03 5.58
N SER A 56 8.96 -1.87 6.85
CA SER A 56 9.93 -1.86 7.94
C SER A 56 9.60 -2.93 8.97
N GLY A 57 10.63 -3.45 9.60
CA GLY A 57 10.45 -4.53 10.57
C GLY A 57 11.74 -4.96 11.24
N LEU A 58 11.65 -6.07 11.97
CA LEU A 58 12.74 -6.75 12.64
C LEU A 58 12.89 -8.16 12.06
N ALA A 59 14.09 -8.52 11.65
CA ALA A 59 14.43 -9.89 11.28
C ALA A 59 14.75 -10.69 12.55
N LYS A 60 14.06 -11.82 12.75
CA LYS A 60 14.28 -12.72 13.89
C LYS A 60 15.31 -13.82 13.61
N TYR A 61 15.71 -13.95 12.35
CA TYR A 61 16.73 -14.85 11.85
C TYR A 61 17.40 -14.25 10.62
N THR A 62 18.62 -14.69 10.32
CA THR A 62 19.30 -14.36 9.06
C THR A 62 18.56 -15.04 7.91
N MET A 63 18.25 -14.27 6.87
CA MET A 63 17.50 -14.72 5.70
C MET A 63 18.19 -14.24 4.42
N VAL A 64 18.34 -15.14 3.44
CA VAL A 64 18.77 -14.79 2.09
C VAL A 64 17.74 -15.27 1.08
N GLY A 65 17.25 -14.36 0.24
CA GLY A 65 16.25 -14.76 -0.74
C GLY A 65 15.71 -13.64 -1.61
N SER A 66 14.40 -13.64 -1.85
CA SER A 66 13.76 -12.74 -2.80
C SER A 66 12.50 -12.08 -2.29
N ILE A 67 12.17 -10.94 -2.91
CA ILE A 67 10.91 -10.23 -2.69
C ILE A 67 10.07 -10.36 -3.95
N GLU A 68 8.82 -10.74 -3.77
CA GLU A 68 7.82 -10.74 -4.81
C GLU A 68 6.66 -9.83 -4.44
N VAL A 69 6.06 -9.23 -5.45
CA VAL A 69 4.87 -8.39 -5.31
C VAL A 69 3.75 -8.95 -6.17
N GLY A 70 2.52 -8.71 -5.75
CA GLY A 70 1.36 -9.10 -6.53
C GLY A 70 0.13 -8.26 -6.24
N VAL A 71 -0.86 -8.39 -7.13
CA VAL A 71 -2.19 -7.80 -6.95
C VAL A 71 -3.23 -8.90 -7.17
N GLN A 72 -4.19 -9.00 -6.25
CA GLN A 72 -5.24 -10.00 -6.32
C GLN A 72 -6.64 -9.44 -6.02
N VAL A 73 -7.66 -10.14 -6.50
CA VAL A 73 -9.06 -9.99 -6.07
C VAL A 73 -9.56 -11.36 -5.64
N GLY A 74 -9.94 -11.49 -4.36
CA GLY A 74 -10.27 -12.78 -3.78
C GLY A 74 -9.08 -13.74 -3.87
N LYS A 75 -9.22 -14.82 -4.66
CA LYS A 75 -8.18 -15.82 -4.91
C LYS A 75 -7.49 -15.69 -6.28
N VAL A 76 -7.91 -14.74 -7.10
CA VAL A 76 -7.38 -14.55 -8.46
C VAL A 76 -6.28 -13.51 -8.43
N VAL A 77 -5.09 -13.89 -8.91
CA VAL A 77 -3.92 -13.00 -9.03
C VAL A 77 -3.93 -12.37 -10.42
N TYR A 78 -3.90 -11.04 -10.47
CA TYR A 78 -3.93 -10.24 -11.70
C TYR A 78 -2.54 -9.77 -12.12
N TYR A 79 -1.65 -9.59 -11.15
CA TYR A 79 -0.29 -9.16 -11.37
C TYR A 79 0.64 -9.90 -10.41
N HIS A 80 1.81 -10.27 -10.89
CA HIS A 80 2.90 -10.75 -10.07
C HIS A 80 4.25 -10.34 -10.68
N ALA A 81 5.22 -9.98 -9.84
CA ALA A 81 6.58 -9.68 -10.26
C ALA A 81 7.58 -9.98 -9.15
N ASN A 82 8.76 -10.48 -9.53
CA ASN A 82 9.90 -10.60 -8.63
C ASN A 82 10.69 -9.28 -8.68
N LEU A 83 10.85 -8.62 -7.52
CA LEU A 83 11.52 -7.33 -7.44
C LEU A 83 13.03 -7.45 -7.28
N CYS A 84 13.49 -8.46 -6.54
CA CYS A 84 14.91 -8.66 -6.26
C CYS A 84 15.09 -10.08 -5.74
N SER A 85 16.13 -10.76 -6.22
CA SER A 85 16.61 -12.07 -5.72
C SER A 85 17.83 -11.93 -4.79
N CYS A 86 17.95 -10.75 -4.19
CA CYS A 86 19.11 -10.24 -3.47
C CYS A 86 18.78 -9.81 -2.04
N LEU A 87 17.63 -10.23 -1.51
CA LEU A 87 17.25 -9.92 -0.14
C LEU A 87 18.23 -10.59 0.80
N HIS A 88 18.82 -9.79 1.69
CA HIS A 88 19.63 -10.29 2.79
C HIS A 88 19.23 -9.55 4.05
N LEU A 89 18.65 -10.28 5.00
CA LEU A 89 18.33 -9.81 6.34
C LEU A 89 19.25 -10.50 7.33
N SER A 90 19.72 -9.75 8.32
CA SER A 90 20.56 -10.29 9.38
C SER A 90 19.74 -10.46 10.66
N ASP A 91 19.99 -11.55 11.38
CA ASP A 91 19.36 -11.83 12.67
C ASP A 91 19.46 -10.65 13.65
N GLY A 92 18.35 -10.35 14.32
CA GLY A 92 18.21 -9.30 15.33
C GLY A 92 18.23 -7.87 14.78
N ASN A 93 18.36 -7.67 13.47
CA ASN A 93 18.47 -6.34 12.88
C ASN A 93 17.14 -5.82 12.35
N HIS A 94 16.95 -4.52 12.53
CA HIS A 94 15.87 -3.79 11.87
C HIS A 94 16.17 -3.64 10.38
N PHE A 95 15.15 -3.80 9.55
CA PHE A 95 15.23 -3.57 8.12
C PHE A 95 14.24 -2.50 7.68
N VAL A 96 14.60 -1.84 6.58
CA VAL A 96 13.76 -0.88 5.86
C VAL A 96 13.94 -1.18 4.38
N ILE A 97 12.89 -1.69 3.75
CA ILE A 97 12.93 -2.14 2.37
C ILE A 97 11.96 -1.29 1.54
N PRO A 98 12.49 -0.48 0.59
CA PRO A 98 11.65 0.16 -0.41
C PRO A 98 11.20 -0.88 -1.45
N VAL A 99 9.90 -0.98 -1.63
CA VAL A 99 9.21 -1.80 -2.63
C VAL A 99 8.67 -0.82 -3.67
N THR A 100 9.28 -0.82 -4.86
CA THR A 100 8.94 0.10 -5.96
C THR A 100 8.34 -0.66 -7.14
N GLY A 101 7.69 0.05 -8.05
CA GLY A 101 7.12 -0.54 -9.27
C GLY A 101 5.79 -1.26 -9.04
N LEU A 102 5.05 -0.92 -7.99
CA LEU A 102 3.71 -1.47 -7.79
C LEU A 102 2.74 -0.91 -8.85
N PRO A 103 1.93 -1.77 -9.51
CA PRO A 103 1.04 -1.34 -10.57
C PRO A 103 -0.13 -0.54 -9.99
N TYR A 104 -0.12 0.78 -10.19
CA TYR A 104 -1.07 1.71 -9.58
C TYR A 104 -2.42 1.77 -10.29
N GLU A 105 -2.50 1.28 -11.53
CA GLU A 105 -3.76 1.13 -12.26
C GLU A 105 -4.82 0.35 -11.46
N PHE A 106 -4.41 -0.57 -10.59
CA PHE A 106 -5.33 -1.29 -9.70
C PHE A 106 -5.77 -0.47 -8.47
N ALA A 107 -5.03 0.57 -8.08
CA ALA A 107 -5.39 1.43 -6.94
C ALA A 107 -6.49 2.43 -7.30
N GLU A 108 -6.51 2.96 -8.53
CA GLU A 108 -7.48 3.98 -8.93
C GLU A 108 -8.85 3.41 -9.33
N VAL A 109 -8.87 2.20 -9.90
CA VAL A 109 -10.05 1.71 -10.61
C VAL A 109 -11.06 1.08 -9.66
N GLU A 110 -10.64 0.33 -8.61
CA GLU A 110 -11.58 -0.33 -7.69
C GLU A 110 -11.01 -0.60 -6.28
N SER A 111 -11.80 -0.39 -5.23
CA SER A 111 -11.43 -0.68 -3.83
C SER A 111 -11.31 -2.18 -3.48
N LYS A 112 -11.52 -3.06 -4.48
CA LYS A 112 -11.53 -4.52 -4.34
C LYS A 112 -10.15 -5.16 -4.49
N TYR A 113 -9.19 -4.46 -5.10
CA TYR A 113 -7.83 -4.98 -5.27
C TYR A 113 -7.06 -4.96 -3.95
N VAL A 114 -6.29 -6.03 -3.74
CA VAL A 114 -5.42 -6.21 -2.58
C VAL A 114 -4.01 -6.44 -3.09
N TYR A 115 -3.07 -5.64 -2.61
CA TYR A 115 -1.66 -5.75 -2.91
C TYR A 115 -1.02 -6.75 -1.96
N LEU A 116 -0.04 -7.49 -2.46
CA LEU A 116 0.72 -8.48 -1.72
C LEU A 116 2.20 -8.14 -1.81
N ILE A 117 2.91 -8.30 -0.70
CA ILE A 117 4.37 -8.37 -0.68
C ILE A 117 4.74 -9.68 -0.01
N LYS A 118 5.52 -10.49 -0.71
CA LYS A 118 5.97 -11.81 -0.29
C LYS A 118 7.48 -11.87 -0.20
N PHE A 119 7.96 -12.49 0.86
CA PHE A 119 9.37 -12.71 1.12
C PHE A 119 9.60 -14.21 1.04
N TRP A 120 10.57 -14.61 0.22
CA TRP A 120 10.88 -15.99 -0.08
C TRP A 120 12.31 -16.28 0.31
N GLU A 121 12.54 -17.42 0.96
CA GLU A 121 13.87 -17.99 1.16
C GLU A 121 13.95 -19.29 0.35
N SER A 122 14.79 -19.29 -0.68
CA SER A 122 14.84 -20.37 -1.69
C SER A 122 13.47 -20.66 -2.33
N SER A 123 12.72 -21.64 -1.80
CA SER A 123 11.39 -22.03 -2.31
C SER A 123 10.28 -21.92 -1.26
N ASP A 124 10.61 -21.48 -0.05
CA ASP A 124 9.66 -21.36 1.04
C ASP A 124 9.18 -19.91 1.18
N GLU A 125 7.85 -19.73 1.22
CA GLU A 125 7.25 -18.43 1.55
C GLU A 125 7.45 -18.20 3.04
N ILE A 126 8.31 -17.25 3.39
CA ILE A 126 8.67 -16.96 4.78
C ILE A 126 7.71 -15.94 5.38
N MET A 127 7.27 -14.97 4.58
CA MET A 127 6.33 -13.95 5.00
C MET A 127 5.48 -13.49 3.82
N CYS A 128 4.20 -13.22 4.08
CA CYS A 128 3.32 -12.56 3.15
C CYS A 128 2.49 -11.52 3.90
N ILE A 129 2.55 -10.28 3.44
CA ILE A 129 1.65 -9.22 3.89
C ILE A 129 0.74 -8.81 2.74
N LYS A 130 -0.51 -8.48 3.10
CA LYS A 130 -1.50 -7.95 2.19
C LYS A 130 -1.98 -6.60 2.69
N PHE A 131 -2.22 -5.67 1.77
CA PHE A 131 -2.63 -4.31 2.09
C PHE A 131 -3.45 -3.72 0.96
N LYS A 132 -4.09 -2.58 1.23
CA LYS A 132 -4.76 -1.79 0.21
C LYS A 132 -4.03 -0.48 0.04
N MET A 133 -3.82 -0.08 -1.21
CA MET A 133 -3.35 1.26 -1.51
C MET A 133 -4.45 2.27 -1.15
N PRO A 134 -4.08 3.46 -0.64
CA PRO A 134 -5.05 4.52 -0.43
C PRO A 134 -5.55 4.96 -1.80
N THR A 135 -6.86 4.88 -1.99
CA THR A 135 -7.52 5.48 -3.15
C THR A 135 -7.44 7.00 -3.00
N SER A 136 -6.96 7.70 -4.02
CA SER A 136 -7.12 9.15 -4.10
C SER A 136 -8.61 9.44 -4.02
N ALA A 137 -9.11 9.86 -2.85
CA ALA A 137 -10.49 10.30 -2.74
C ALA A 137 -10.57 11.57 -3.58
N THR A 138 -11.23 11.49 -4.74
CA THR A 138 -11.66 12.69 -5.46
C THR A 138 -12.55 13.46 -4.50
N THR A 139 -12.01 14.49 -3.87
CA THR A 139 -12.77 15.46 -3.09
C THR A 139 -13.75 16.14 -4.03
N LEU A 140 -14.98 15.60 -4.11
CA LEU A 140 -16.09 16.30 -4.73
C LEU A 140 -16.57 17.34 -3.71
N ASN A 141 -15.97 18.52 -3.74
CA ASN A 141 -16.51 19.69 -3.08
C ASN A 141 -17.86 20.07 -3.72
N GLY A 142 -18.89 20.26 -2.90
CA GLY A 142 -19.99 21.18 -3.18
C GLY A 142 -21.25 20.60 -3.83
N THR A 143 -22.22 20.28 -2.97
CA THR A 143 -23.64 20.65 -3.04
C THR A 143 -24.35 20.74 -4.40
N THR A 144 -25.53 20.09 -4.45
CA THR A 144 -26.65 20.17 -5.42
C THR A 144 -26.51 19.45 -6.76
N SER A 145 -27.03 18.22 -6.83
CA SER A 145 -28.21 17.90 -7.66
C SER A 145 -28.61 16.42 -7.45
N VAL A 146 -29.21 16.14 -6.30
CA VAL A 146 -30.13 15.00 -6.19
C VAL A 146 -31.43 15.49 -6.82
N GLN A 147 -31.55 15.41 -8.15
CA GLN A 147 -32.84 15.57 -8.83
C GLN A 147 -32.94 15.05 -10.27
N ASN A 148 -31.89 14.45 -10.86
CA ASN A 148 -31.99 13.92 -12.24
C ASN A 148 -31.92 12.39 -12.34
N LEU A 149 -32.11 11.66 -11.24
CA LEU A 149 -32.22 10.20 -11.22
C LEU A 149 -33.67 9.75 -10.95
N GLU A 150 -34.66 10.40 -11.56
CA GLU A 150 -36.06 9.93 -11.50
C GLU A 150 -36.83 10.19 -12.81
N LEU A 151 -36.14 10.22 -13.96
CA LEU A 151 -36.82 10.41 -15.26
C LEU A 151 -36.27 9.60 -16.43
N ALA A 152 -35.43 8.58 -16.18
CA ALA A 152 -34.87 7.73 -17.23
C ALA A 152 -35.25 6.24 -17.12
N GLU A 153 -36.06 5.83 -16.13
CA GLU A 153 -36.47 4.43 -15.92
C GLU A 153 -37.97 4.18 -16.16
N GLU A 154 -38.63 4.98 -16.99
CA GLU A 154 -40.04 4.72 -17.36
C GLU A 154 -40.39 5.01 -18.82
N ALA A 155 -39.45 4.81 -19.75
CA ALA A 155 -39.72 5.06 -21.17
C ALA A 155 -38.97 4.15 -22.16
N GLU A 156 -38.73 2.87 -21.87
CA GLU A 156 -38.31 1.95 -22.95
C GLU A 156 -38.59 0.46 -22.69
N HIS A 157 -39.79 0.10 -22.22
CA HIS A 157 -40.30 -1.26 -22.46
C HIS A 157 -41.82 -1.35 -22.36
N LYS A 158 -42.50 -0.89 -23.42
CA LYS A 158 -43.85 -1.38 -23.75
C LYS A 158 -43.90 -1.68 -25.23
N GLU A 159 -43.78 -2.96 -25.51
CA GLU A 159 -44.26 -3.64 -26.71
C GLU A 159 -45.66 -3.12 -27.12
N PRO A 160 -45.88 -2.75 -28.39
CA PRO A 160 -47.22 -2.67 -28.93
C PRO A 160 -47.50 -3.94 -29.73
N ALA A 161 -48.45 -4.71 -29.21
CA ALA A 161 -49.11 -5.76 -29.94
C ALA A 161 -50.25 -5.18 -30.82
N ILE A 162 -50.30 -5.68 -32.06
CA ILE A 162 -51.47 -5.89 -32.96
C ILE A 162 -52.07 -4.70 -33.72
N VAL A 163 -52.00 -4.77 -35.06
CA VAL A 163 -53.17 -4.89 -35.96
C VAL A 163 -52.90 -6.02 -36.96
#